data_AF-A0A8W8IDM2-F1
#
_entry.id   AF-A0A8W8IDM2-F1
#
_cell.length_a   1.000
_cell.length_b   1.000
_cell.length_c   1.000
_cell.angle_alpha   90.00
_cell.angle_beta   90.00
_cell.angle_gamma   90.00
#
_symmetry.space_group_name_H-M   'P 1'
#
loop_
_entity.id
_entity.type
_entity.pdbx_description
1 polymer ?
#
loop_
_entity_poly.entity_id
_entity_poly.type
_entity_poly.pdbx_seq_one_letter_code
_entity_poly.pdbx_strand_id
1 'polypeptide(L)'
;LDEKKITVPLTVTMIVIAGYILGGAMLFGLWETWDELQSAYFCFITLSTIGFGDVVPGTDFDNPQQTAQLILGAVYVLFGMAILSMCFSLMQDEIIAKCKWVGQKLGLVDKDED
;
A
#
# COMPACT_ATOMS: atom_id res chain seq x y z
N LEU A 1 -4.64 24.46 21.37
CA LEU A 1 -3.96 24.40 20.07
C LEU A 1 -4.84 23.52 19.21
N ASP A 2 -5.65 24.10 18.33
CA ASP A 2 -6.52 23.35 17.42
C ASP A 2 -5.69 22.32 16.66
N GLU A 3 -5.88 21.05 16.98
CA GLU A 3 -5.47 19.93 16.14
C GLU A 3 -6.29 20.04 14.86
N LYS A 4 -5.77 20.81 13.91
CA LYS A 4 -6.35 20.96 12.58
C LYS A 4 -6.31 19.58 11.94
N LYS A 5 -7.38 18.78 12.10
CA LYS A 5 -7.56 17.49 11.44
C LYS A 5 -7.39 17.74 9.94
N ILE A 6 -6.21 17.44 9.43
CA ILE A 6 -5.99 17.41 7.99
C ILE A 6 -6.79 16.21 7.52
N THR A 7 -8.00 16.46 7.03
CA THR A 7 -8.81 15.47 6.34
C THR A 7 -8.09 15.15 5.04
N VAL A 8 -7.19 14.17 5.08
CA VAL A 8 -6.57 13.64 3.88
C VAL A 8 -7.70 13.01 3.05
N PRO A 9 -7.97 13.49 1.84
CA PRO A 9 -9.03 12.91 1.03
C PRO A 9 -8.67 11.45 0.77
N LEU A 10 -9.64 10.55 0.92
CA LEU A 10 -9.47 9.12 0.58
C LEU A 10 -8.98 8.94 -0.87
N THR A 11 -9.30 9.88 -1.76
CA THR A 11 -8.77 9.90 -3.13
C THR A 11 -7.24 10.05 -3.16
N VAL A 12 -6.66 10.86 -2.27
CA VAL A 12 -5.21 11.08 -2.22
C VAL A 12 -4.49 9.82 -1.76
N THR A 13 -4.99 9.13 -0.72
CA THR A 13 -4.38 7.88 -0.26
C THR A 13 -4.43 6.79 -1.34
N MET A 14 -5.56 6.68 -2.05
CA MET A 14 -5.69 5.73 -3.18
C MET A 14 -4.73 6.06 -4.32
N ILE A 15 -4.54 7.34 -4.67
CA ILE A 15 -3.58 7.76 -5.69
C ILE A 15 -2.14 7.43 -5.26
N VAL A 16 -1.79 7.65 -3.99
CA VAL A 16 -0.46 7.34 -3.47
C VAL A 16 -0.17 5.84 -3.53
N ILE A 17 -1.11 4.98 -3.10
CA ILE A 17 -0.97 3.52 -3.19
C ILE A 17 -0.82 3.09 -4.66
N ALA A 18 -1.70 3.56 -5.54
CA ALA A 18 -1.67 3.20 -6.96
C ALA A 18 -0.37 3.67 -7.63
N GLY A 19 0.04 4.91 -7.39
CA GLY A 19 1.29 5.46 -7.91
C GLY A 19 2.52 4.70 -7.42
N TYR A 20 2.50 4.28 -6.15
CA TYR A 20 3.56 3.44 -5.60
C TYR A 20 3.61 2.08 -6.30
N ILE A 21 2.48 1.38 -6.42
CA ILE A 21 2.44 0.08 -7.13
C ILE A 21 2.91 0.20 -8.57
N LEU A 22 2.48 1.24 -9.31
CA LEU A 22 2.91 1.48 -10.69
C LEU A 22 4.40 1.79 -10.80
N GLY A 23 4.96 2.58 -9.86
CA GLY A 23 6.39 2.85 -9.80
C GLY A 23 7.20 1.58 -9.57
N GLY A 24 6.73 0.71 -8.68
CA GLY A 24 7.32 -0.62 -8.48
C GLY A 24 7.20 -1.51 -9.70
N ALA A 25 6.05 -1.51 -10.38
CA ALA A 25 5.82 -2.29 -11.59
C ALA A 25 6.85 -1.96 -12.68
N MET A 26 7.09 -0.67 -12.93
CA MET A 26 8.12 -0.22 -13.88
C MET A 26 9.54 -0.58 -13.40
N LEU A 27 9.82 -0.42 -12.11
CA LEU A 27 11.15 -0.73 -11.54
C LEU A 27 11.50 -2.21 -11.70
N PHE A 28 10.59 -3.11 -11.28
CA PHE A 28 10.80 -4.55 -11.35
C PHE A 28 10.64 -5.11 -12.77
N GLY A 29 9.77 -4.53 -13.60
CA GLY A 29 9.64 -4.89 -15.01
C GLY A 29 10.93 -4.68 -15.80
N LEU A 30 11.63 -3.56 -15.54
CA LEU A 30 12.92 -3.27 -16.17
C LEU A 30 14.07 -4.13 -15.64
N TRP A 31 14.04 -4.51 -14.36
CA TRP A 31 15.13 -5.26 -13.72
C TRP A 31 15.07 -6.76 -13.95
N GLU A 32 13.88 -7.35 -13.84
CA GLU A 32 13.67 -8.79 -13.91
C GLU A 32 13.11 -9.24 -15.27
N THR A 33 12.96 -8.30 -16.23
CA THR A 33 12.33 -8.54 -17.54
C THR A 33 10.94 -9.19 -17.43
N TRP A 34 10.23 -8.88 -16.35
CA TRP A 34 8.85 -9.31 -16.14
C TRP A 34 7.88 -8.44 -16.91
N ASP A 35 6.75 -9.03 -17.27
CA ASP A 35 5.64 -8.29 -17.86
C ASP A 35 5.11 -7.25 -16.87
N GLU A 36 4.67 -6.08 -17.33
CA GLU A 36 4.23 -4.97 -16.46
C GLU A 36 3.12 -5.41 -15.48
N LEU A 37 2.23 -6.30 -15.94
CA LEU A 37 1.18 -6.88 -15.12
C LEU A 37 1.73 -7.80 -14.02
N GLN A 38 2.75 -8.60 -14.32
CA GLN A 38 3.39 -9.50 -13.37
C GLN A 38 4.17 -8.70 -12.31
N SER A 39 4.84 -7.61 -12.70
CA SER A 39 5.52 -6.70 -11.79
C SER A 39 4.56 -5.95 -10.88
N ALA A 40 3.42 -5.48 -11.42
CA ALA A 40 2.35 -4.87 -10.64
C ALA A 40 1.72 -5.87 -9.66
N TYR A 41 1.52 -7.12 -10.09
CA TYR A 41 1.06 -8.21 -9.23
C TYR A 41 2.02 -8.45 -8.07
N PHE A 42 3.32 -8.60 -8.33
CA PHE A 42 4.35 -8.74 -7.31
C PHE A 42 4.32 -7.58 -6.29
N CYS A 43 4.25 -6.34 -6.77
CA CYS A 43 4.18 -5.18 -5.88
C CYS A 43 2.92 -5.21 -5.01
N PHE A 44 1.76 -5.50 -5.61
CA PHE A 44 0.50 -5.54 -4.87
C PHE A 44 0.48 -6.64 -3.81
N ILE A 45 0.83 -7.89 -4.15
CA ILE A 45 0.78 -9.02 -3.19
C ILE A 45 1.79 -8.86 -2.06
N THR A 46 2.95 -8.27 -2.36
CA THR A 46 4.01 -8.04 -1.38
C THR A 46 3.61 -6.91 -0.42
N LEU A 47 3.12 -5.79 -0.94
CA LEU A 47 2.71 -4.63 -0.13
C LEU A 47 1.42 -4.86 0.66
N SER A 48 0.49 -5.65 0.11
CA SER A 48 -0.70 -6.10 0.84
C SER A 48 -0.39 -7.19 1.88
N THR A 49 0.87 -7.62 1.99
CA THR A 49 1.32 -8.68 2.90
C THR A 49 0.67 -10.04 2.66
N ILE A 50 0.08 -10.26 1.47
CA ILE A 50 -0.44 -11.57 1.06
C ILE A 50 0.72 -12.55 0.82
N GLY A 51 1.75 -12.10 0.09
CA GLY A 51 3.06 -12.76 0.02
C GLY A 51 3.04 -14.22 -0.46
N PHE A 52 2.37 -14.54 -1.58
CA PHE A 52 2.34 -15.90 -2.12
C PHE A 52 3.73 -16.48 -2.42
N GLY A 53 4.69 -15.63 -2.80
CA GLY A 53 6.07 -16.04 -3.08
C GLY A 53 6.25 -16.81 -4.39
N ASP A 54 5.26 -16.78 -5.28
CA ASP A 54 5.27 -17.34 -6.63
C ASP A 54 6.11 -16.51 -7.61
N VAL A 55 6.16 -15.19 -7.40
CA VAL A 55 6.99 -14.25 -8.13
C VAL A 55 7.90 -13.53 -7.14
N VAL A 56 9.21 -13.68 -7.29
CA VAL A 56 10.22 -13.04 -6.41
C VAL A 56 11.44 -12.59 -7.23
N PRO A 57 11.97 -11.37 -6.97
CA PRO A 57 13.14 -10.88 -7.69
C PRO A 57 14.40 -11.64 -7.24
N GLY A 58 15.47 -11.58 -8.05
CA GLY A 58 16.80 -12.08 -7.70
C GLY A 58 16.87 -13.57 -7.38
N THR A 59 16.45 -14.40 -8.33
CA THR A 59 16.51 -15.86 -8.22
C THR A 59 17.94 -16.43 -8.35
N ASP A 60 18.84 -15.67 -8.98
CA ASP A 60 20.25 -16.03 -9.16
C ASP A 60 21.16 -15.14 -8.30
N PHE A 61 21.95 -15.75 -7.41
CA PHE A 61 22.85 -15.06 -6.47
C PHE A 61 24.29 -14.95 -6.97
N ASP A 62 24.60 -15.50 -8.15
CA ASP A 62 25.96 -15.55 -8.67
C ASP A 62 26.46 -14.19 -9.20
N ASN A 63 25.54 -13.26 -9.49
CA ASN A 63 25.90 -11.92 -9.97
C ASN A 63 25.76 -10.85 -8.89
N PRO A 64 26.81 -10.04 -8.61
CA PRO A 64 26.73 -8.95 -7.64
C PRO A 64 25.69 -7.88 -8.01
N GLN A 65 25.36 -7.77 -9.30
CA GLN A 65 24.31 -6.87 -9.80
C GLN A 65 22.91 -7.29 -9.32
N GLN A 66 22.62 -8.61 -9.32
CA GLN A 66 21.34 -9.15 -8.86
C GLN A 66 21.19 -9.05 -7.34
N THR A 67 22.29 -9.22 -6.60
CA THR A 67 22.31 -8.97 -5.15
C THR A 67 21.95 -7.52 -4.82
N ALA A 68 22.44 -6.55 -5.61
CA ALA A 68 22.10 -5.15 -5.42
C ALA A 68 20.61 -4.88 -5.73
N GLN A 69 20.06 -5.48 -6.79
CA GLN A 69 18.63 -5.37 -7.13
C GLN A 69 17.73 -5.93 -6.02
N LEU A 70 18.11 -7.05 -5.41
CA LEU A 70 17.42 -7.62 -4.25
C LEU A 70 17.41 -6.68 -3.05
N ILE A 71 18.57 -6.11 -2.70
CA ILE A 71 18.68 -5.18 -1.57
C ILE A 71 17.84 -3.93 -1.83
N LEU A 72 17.92 -3.36 -3.03
CA LEU A 72 17.12 -2.19 -3.42
C LEU A 72 15.62 -2.53 -3.43
N GLY A 73 15.24 -3.71 -3.92
CA GLY A 73 13.85 -4.19 -3.90
C GLY A 73 13.33 -4.39 -2.47
N ALA A 74 14.16 -4.92 -1.57
CA ALA A 74 13.80 -5.05 -0.16
C ALA A 74 13.62 -3.68 0.52
N VAL A 75 14.53 -2.74 0.27
CA VAL A 75 14.41 -1.36 0.77
C VAL A 75 13.14 -0.70 0.24
N TYR A 76 12.86 -0.87 -1.06
CA TYR A 76 11.63 -0.40 -1.67
C TYR A 76 10.41 -0.97 -0.94
N VAL A 77 10.29 -2.30 -0.83
CA VAL A 77 9.16 -2.94 -0.13
C VAL A 77 9.00 -2.44 1.31
N LEU A 78 10.10 -2.22 2.05
CA LEU A 78 10.05 -1.68 3.42
C LEU A 78 9.42 -0.29 3.47
N PHE A 79 9.82 0.62 2.59
CA PHE A 79 9.20 1.95 2.50
C PHE A 79 7.73 1.85 2.07
N GLY A 80 7.44 0.97 1.11
CA GLY A 80 6.08 0.76 0.63
C GLY A 80 5.14 0.27 1.72
N MET A 81 5.57 -0.68 2.55
CA MET A 81 4.79 -1.17 3.68
C MET A 81 4.51 -0.06 4.71
N ALA A 82 5.46 0.83 4.97
CA ALA A 82 5.25 1.98 5.85
C ALA A 82 4.19 2.94 5.31
N ILE A 83 4.24 3.25 4.00
CA ILE A 83 3.27 4.11 3.33
C ILE A 83 1.88 3.45 3.32
N LEU A 84 1.82 2.16 2.98
CA LEU A 84 0.58 1.38 2.97
C LEU A 84 -0.06 1.31 4.36
N SER A 85 0.74 1.08 5.40
CA SER A 85 0.27 1.07 6.79
C SER A 85 -0.38 2.40 7.16
N MET A 86 0.28 3.52 6.87
CA MET A 86 -0.28 4.86 7.09
C MET A 86 -1.58 5.08 6.31
N CYS A 87 -1.60 4.69 5.03
CA CYS A 87 -2.80 4.81 4.21
C CYS A 87 -3.95 3.95 4.73
N PHE A 88 -3.66 2.73 5.21
CA PHE A 88 -4.66 1.86 5.83
C PHE A 88 -5.23 2.45 7.11
N SER A 89 -4.43 3.06 7.97
CA SER A 89 -4.91 3.76 9.16
C SER A 89 -5.89 4.88 8.80
N LEU A 90 -5.53 5.72 7.81
CA LEU A 90 -6.40 6.81 7.35
C LEU A 90 -7.71 6.30 6.74
N MET A 91 -7.65 5.22 5.96
CA MET A 91 -8.85 4.60 5.37
C MET A 91 -9.76 4.02 6.46
N GLN A 92 -9.22 3.38 7.49
CA GLN A 92 -9.99 2.83 8.61
C GLN A 92 -10.74 3.93 9.35
N ASP A 93 -10.08 5.04 9.66
CA ASP A 93 -10.71 6.18 10.36
C ASP A 93 -11.90 6.74 9.58
N GLU A 94 -11.75 6.92 8.26
CA GLU A 94 -12.82 7.44 7.39
C GLU A 94 -13.97 6.44 7.22
N ILE A 95 -13.67 5.14 7.06
CA ILE A 95 -14.68 4.08 6.97
C ILE A 95 -15.50 4.03 8.27
N ILE A 96 -14.84 4.08 9.43
CA ILE A 96 -15.51 4.10 10.73
C ILE A 96 -16.39 5.33 10.86
N ALA A 97 -15.92 6.51 10.45
CA ALA A 97 -16.70 7.75 10.47
C ALA A 97 -17.97 7.64 9.60
N LYS A 98 -17.85 7.09 8.38
CA LYS A 98 -19.01 6.85 7.50
C LYS A 98 -19.96 5.80 8.08
N CYS A 99 -19.44 4.70 8.62
CA CYS A 99 -20.25 3.66 9.26
C CYS A 99 -21.05 4.22 10.45
N LYS A 100 -20.42 5.05 11.30
CA LYS A 100 -21.11 5.74 12.40
C LYS A 100 -22.20 6.68 11.89
N TRP A 101 -21.91 7.48 10.86
CA TRP A 101 -22.89 8.37 10.24
C TRP A 101 -24.09 7.60 9.67
N VAL A 102 -23.84 6.49 8.96
CA VAL A 102 -24.90 5.62 8.42
C VAL A 102 -25.70 4.97 9.56
N GLY A 103 -25.05 4.45 10.60
CA GLY A 103 -25.70 3.84 11.77
C GLY A 103 -26.61 4.82 12.51
N GLN A 104 -26.17 6.06 12.70
CA GLN A 104 -26.97 7.13 13.29
C GLN A 104 -28.16 7.51 12.39
N LYS A 105 -27.96 7.56 11.07
CA LYS A 105 -29.04 7.87 10.12
C LYS A 105 -30.11 6.76 10.06
N LEU A 106 -29.71 5.52 10.31
CA LEU A 106 -30.60 4.36 10.36
C LEU A 106 -31.23 4.13 11.74
N GLY A 107 -30.89 4.93 12.76
CA GLY A 107 -31.41 4.79 14.13
C GLY A 107 -30.89 3.56 14.88
N LEU A 108 -29.78 2.96 14.42
CA LEU A 108 -29.16 1.77 15.03
C LEU A 108 -28.09 2.11 16.07
N VAL A 109 -27.66 3.37 16.12
CA VAL A 109 -26.62 3.87 17.03
C VAL A 109 -27.20 5.05 17.78
N ASP A 110 -27.40 4.89 19.08
CA ASP A 110 -27.74 6.00 19.97
C ASP A 110 -26.63 7.04 19.92
N LYS A 111 -26.99 8.33 19.99
CA LYS A 111 -25.99 9.38 20.18
C LYS A 111 -25.35 9.12 21.53
N ASP A 112 -24.04 8.85 21.54
CA ASP A 112 -23.25 8.98 22.75
C ASP A 112 -23.50 10.41 23.29
N GLU A 113 -24.25 10.53 24.38
CA GLU A 113 -24.32 11.74 25.20
C GLU A 113 -22.93 11.90 25.83
N ASP A 114 -22.07 12.70 25.18
CA ASP A 114 -21.10 13.68 25.74
C ASP A 114 -19.96 13.99 24.73
#